data_AF-A0A176S103-F1
#
_entry.id   AF-A0A176S103-F1
#
_cell.length_a   1.000
_cell.length_b   1.000
_cell.length_c   1.000
_cell.angle_alpha   90.00
_cell.angle_beta   90.00
_cell.angle_gamma   90.00
#
_symmetry.space_group_name_H-M   'P 1'
#
loop_
_entity.id
_entity.type
_entity.pdbx_description
1 polymer ?
#
loop_
_entity_poly.entity_id
_entity_poly.type
_entity_poly.pdbx_seq_one_letter_code
_entity_poly.pdbx_strand_id
1 'polypeptide(L)' 'MNIEAREIAFILAAKLYEDGKLSLGQAAELAGVSKRTLMELLGNYDVSIFNYDAQEIEGDFKNA' A
#
# COMPACT_ATOMS: atom_id res chain seq x y z
N MET A 1 -4.51 -25.38 1.68
CA MET A 1 -3.57 -24.26 1.53
C MET A 1 -3.00 -23.95 2.90
N ASN A 2 -1.68 -23.92 3.03
CA ASN A 2 -1.01 -23.40 4.23
C ASN A 2 -0.50 -22.00 3.85
N ILE A 3 -1.18 -20.96 4.33
CA ILE A 3 -0.82 -19.56 4.05
C ILE A 3 -0.12 -19.05 5.29
N GLU A 4 1.10 -18.54 5.14
CA GLU A 4 1.87 -18.01 6.28
C GLU A 4 1.25 -16.70 6.77
N ALA A 5 1.31 -16.44 8.09
CA ALA A 5 0.80 -15.19 8.67
C ALA A 5 1.40 -13.92 8.02
N ARG A 6 2.66 -14.00 7.58
CA ARG A 6 3.35 -12.93 6.85
C ARG A 6 2.70 -12.64 5.50
N GLU A 7 2.26 -13.68 4.79
CA GLU A 7 1.60 -13.56 3.50
C GLU A 7 0.19 -12.95 3.66
N ILE A 8 -0.53 -13.33 4.72
CA ILE A 8 -1.82 -12.69 5.08
C ILE A 8 -1.63 -11.21 5.41
N ALA A 9 -0.61 -10.87 6.21
CA ALA A 9 -0.31 -9.49 6.57
C ALA A 9 0.01 -8.64 5.33
N PHE A 10 0.76 -9.21 4.37
CA PHE A 10 1.04 -8.54 3.11
C PHE A 10 -0.23 -8.32 2.28
N ILE A 11 -1.06 -9.35 2.07
CA ILE A 11 -2.30 -9.23 1.29
C ILE A 11 -3.23 -8.18 1.91
N LEU A 12 -3.36 -8.18 3.24
CA LEU A 12 -4.16 -7.19 3.96
C LEU A 12 -3.59 -5.77 3.80
N ALA A 13 -2.28 -5.60 3.99
CA ALA A 13 -1.62 -4.32 3.83
C ALA A 13 -1.76 -3.76 2.40
N ALA A 14 -1.57 -4.60 1.39
CA ALA A 14 -1.75 -4.24 -0.02
C ALA A 14 -3.19 -3.81 -0.30
N LYS A 15 -4.18 -4.56 0.20
CA LYS A 15 -5.58 -4.22 -0.02
C LYS A 15 -6.00 -2.93 0.69
N LEU A 16 -5.53 -2.72 1.92
CA LEU A 16 -5.83 -1.48 2.65
C LEU A 16 -5.14 -0.25 2.04
N TYR A 17 -3.96 -0.43 1.42
CA TYR A 17 -3.29 0.62 0.64
C TYR A 17 -4.06 0.92 -0.66
N GLU A 18 -4.46 -0.10 -1.41
CA GLU A 18 -5.28 0.04 -2.63
C GLU A 18 -6.65 0.70 -2.35
N ASP A 19 -7.23 0.45 -1.17
CA ASP A 19 -8.48 1.09 -0.75
C ASP A 19 -8.28 2.52 -0.19
N GLY A 20 -7.05 3.05 -0.14
CA GLY A 20 -6.74 4.37 0.45
C GLY A 20 -6.85 4.45 1.97
N LYS A 21 -7.12 3.32 2.65
CA LYS A 21 -7.31 3.25 4.12
C LYS A 21 -6.01 3.36 4.88
N LEU A 22 -4.90 2.92 4.28
CA LEU A 22 -3.56 3.04 4.82
C LEU A 22 -2.67 3.77 3.82
N SER A 23 -1.87 4.70 4.32
CA SER A 23 -0.73 5.19 3.56
C SER A 23 0.28 4.07 3.30
N LEU A 24 1.14 4.22 2.29
CA LEU A 24 2.24 3.30 2.01
C LEU A 24 3.10 3.01 3.26
N GLY A 25 3.27 4.00 4.14
CA GLY A 25 4.01 3.83 5.39
C GLY A 25 3.31 2.91 6.39
N GLN A 26 2.02 3.11 6.60
CA GLN A 26 1.24 2.30 7.54
C GLN A 26 1.03 0.86 7.02
N ALA A 27 0.85 0.71 5.71
CA ALA A 27 0.82 -0.60 5.07
C ALA A 27 2.16 -1.34 5.24
N ALA A 28 3.29 -0.63 5.15
CA ALA A 28 4.62 -1.25 5.30
C ALA A 28 4.86 -1.73 6.74
N GLU A 29 4.41 -0.94 7.71
CA GLU A 29 4.42 -1.30 9.12
C GLU A 29 3.56 -2.54 9.40
N LEU A 30 2.32 -2.59 8.86
CA LEU A 30 1.44 -3.74 8.99
C LEU A 30 2.04 -5.02 8.37
N ALA A 31 2.72 -4.89 7.24
CA ALA A 31 3.39 -6.00 6.58
C ALA A 31 4.75 -6.37 7.21
N GLY A 32 5.24 -5.60 8.19
CA GLY A 32 6.52 -5.84 8.86
C GLY A 32 7.74 -5.65 7.94
N VAL A 33 7.63 -4.77 6.95
CA VAL A 33 8.69 -4.51 5.95
C VAL A 33 9.00 -3.03 5.82
N SER A 34 10.09 -2.70 5.13
CA SER A 34 10.39 -1.31 4.79
C SER A 34 9.43 -0.75 3.74
N LYS A 35 9.23 0.57 3.68
CA LYS A 35 8.42 1.22 2.62
C LYS A 35 8.90 0.85 1.21
N ARG A 36 10.22 0.74 1.02
CA ARG A 36 10.83 0.32 -0.26
C ARG A 36 10.43 -1.11 -0.62
N THR A 37 10.58 -2.02 0.33
CA THR A 37 10.19 -3.42 0.16
C THR A 37 8.70 -3.54 -0.15
N LEU A 38 7.84 -2.76 0.50
CA LEU A 38 6.42 -2.77 0.18
C LEU A 38 6.17 -2.30 -1.26
N MET A 39 6.80 -1.23 -1.75
CA MET A 39 6.65 -0.78 -3.15
C MET A 39 7.07 -1.84 -4.15
N GLU A 40 8.21 -2.51 -3.92
CA GLU A 40 8.70 -3.60 -4.76
C GLU A 40 7.70 -4.78 -4.78
N LEU A 41 7.17 -5.14 -3.62
CA LEU A 41 6.19 -6.21 -3.51
C LEU A 41 4.87 -5.84 -4.19
N LEU A 42 4.34 -4.62 -4.01
CA LEU A 42 3.11 -4.17 -4.68
C LEU A 42 3.25 -4.26 -6.21
N GLY A 43 4.39 -3.82 -6.75
CA GLY A 43 4.69 -3.93 -8.18
C GLY A 43 4.79 -5.37 -8.70
N ASN A 44 5.22 -6.32 -7.86
CA ASN A 44 5.30 -7.74 -8.22
C ASN A 44 3.95 -8.47 -8.19
N TYR A 45 2.94 -7.91 -7.50
CA TYR A 45 1.61 -8.51 -7.34
C TYR A 45 0.55 -7.93 -8.30
N ASP A 46 0.96 -7.18 -9.33
CA ASP A 46 0.06 -6.45 -10.26
C ASP A 46 -0.93 -5.51 -9.57
N VAL A 47 -0.68 -5.16 -8.29
CA VAL A 47 -1.42 -4.11 -7.61
C VAL A 47 -0.99 -2.80 -8.22
N SER A 48 -1.93 -2.04 -8.80
CA SER A 48 -1.62 -0.76 -9.42
C SER A 48 -0.88 0.12 -8.40
N ILE A 49 0.42 0.29 -8.62
CA ILE A 49 1.30 1.18 -7.84
C ILE A 49 0.83 2.64 -7.99
N PHE A 50 0.06 2.90 -9.05
CA PHE A 50 -0.72 4.10 -9.24
C PHE A 50 -2.08 3.92 -8.56
N ASN A 51 -2.10 3.84 -7.24
CA ASN A 51 -3.26 4.33 -6.51
C ASN A 51 -3.07 5.85 -6.40
N TYR A 52 -3.26 6.55 -7.52
CA TYR A 52 -3.46 8.00 -7.52
C TYR A 52 -4.79 8.22 -6.80
N ASP A 53 -4.73 8.23 -5.48
CA ASP A 53 -5.86 8.49 -4.64
C ASP A 53 -6.30 9.92 -4.92
N ALA A 54 -7.58 10.10 -5.25
CA ALA A 54 -8.20 11.39 -5.52
C ALA A 54 -8.03 12.41 -4.37
N GLN A 55 -7.56 11.96 -3.20
CA GLN A 55 -7.26 12.77 -2.02
C GLN A 55 -5.91 13.50 -2.10
N GLU A 56 -4.94 13.03 -2.88
CA GLU A 56 -3.65 13.74 -3.07
C GLU A 56 -3.82 14.97 -3.99
N ILE A 57 -4.78 14.94 -4.91
CA ILE A 57 -5.14 16.08 -5.77
C ILE A 57 -5.72 17.25 -4.94
N GLU A 58 -6.42 16.97 -3.85
CA GLU A 58 -7.03 18.02 -3.02
C GLU A 58 -6.00 18.80 -2.18
N GLY A 59 -4.83 18.20 -1.93
CA GLY A 59 -3.71 18.85 -1.26
C GLY A 59 -2.91 19.78 -2.17
N ASP A 60 -2.72 19.40 -3.44
CA ASP A 60 -1.94 20.18 -4.41
C ASP A 60 -2.72 21.38 -5.00
N PHE A 61 -4.05 21.37 -5.00
CA PHE A 61 -4.85 22.53 -5.44
C PHE A 61 -5.01 23.64 -4.39
N LYS A 62 -4.71 23.38 -3.11
CA LYS A 62 -4.81 24.39 -2.03
C LYS A 62 -3.54 25.22 -1.83
N ASN A 63 -2.47 24.91 -2.56
CA ASN A 63 -1.19 25.62 -2.55
C ASN A 63 -0.81 26.24 -3.91
N ALA A 64 -1.77 26.39 -4.84
CA ALA A 64 -1.60 27.08 -6.12
C ALA A 64 -2.36 28.41 -6.15
#